data_AF-A0A6S7FIG4-F1
#
_entry.id   AF-A0A6S7FIG4-F1
#
_cell.length_a   1.000
_cell.length_b   1.000
_cell.length_c   1.000
_cell.angle_alpha   90.00
_cell.angle_beta   90.00
_cell.angle_gamma   90.00
#
_symmetry.space_group_name_H-M   'P 1'
#
loop_
_entity.id
_entity.type
_entity.pdbx_description
1 polymer ?
#
loop_
_entity_poly.entity_id
_entity_poly.type
_entity_poly.pdbx_seq_one_letter_code
_entity_poly.pdbx_strand_id
1 'polypeptide(L)'
;MDESYNFLSAKYDQSLKQLQSLNEKSNIKLEKKTSVLQMDLNNVETVSEDLAQYLRHDCVEISGVDPSEGQSCNNIVVSLSEEMGIMRYINSSCPANI
;
A
#
# COMPACT_ATOMS: atom_id res chain seq x y z
N MET A 1 59.42 10.40 22.96
CA MET A 1 58.61 10.02 21.78
C MET A 1 57.25 9.45 22.18
N ASP A 2 57.12 8.75 23.31
CA ASP A 2 55.85 8.13 23.73
C ASP A 2 54.72 9.12 24.04
N GLU A 3 54.99 10.29 24.63
CA GLU A 3 53.92 11.23 25.03
C GLU A 3 53.13 11.79 23.84
N SER A 4 53.80 12.18 22.75
CA SER A 4 53.11 12.68 21.55
C SER A 4 52.33 11.58 20.84
N TYR A 5 52.86 10.36 20.82
CA TYR A 5 52.16 9.19 20.25
C TYR A 5 50.91 8.85 21.09
N ASN A 6 51.04 8.77 22.41
CA ASN A 6 49.93 8.49 23.32
C ASN A 6 48.85 9.57 23.25
N PHE A 7 49.25 10.85 23.15
CA PHE A 7 48.31 11.95 22.96
C PHE A 7 47.52 11.79 21.66
N LEU A 8 48.20 11.49 20.54
CA LEU A 8 47.55 11.34 19.24
C LEU A 8 46.65 10.10 19.20
N SER A 9 47.10 8.97 19.77
CA SER A 9 46.30 7.74 19.90
C SER A 9 45.02 8.00 20.68
N ALA A 10 45.11 8.69 21.83
CA ALA A 10 43.94 9.02 22.64
C ALA A 10 42.94 9.92 21.90
N LYS A 11 43.41 10.82 21.04
CA LYS A 11 42.54 11.64 20.18
C LYS A 11 41.84 10.80 19.11
N TYR A 12 42.54 9.87 18.48
CA TYR A 12 41.93 8.92 17.54
C TYR A 12 40.87 8.05 18.21
N ASP A 13 41.17 7.49 19.39
CA ASP A 13 40.22 6.68 20.15
C ASP A 13 38.97 7.47 20.54
N GLN A 14 39.14 8.75 20.91
CA GLN A 14 38.04 9.64 21.21
C GLN A 14 37.15 9.88 19.98
N SER A 15 37.75 10.20 18.82
CA SER A 15 37.02 10.40 17.57
C SER A 15 36.32 9.13 17.11
N LEU A 16 36.95 7.97 17.25
CA LEU A 16 36.36 6.68 16.90
C LEU A 16 35.12 6.38 17.75
N LYS A 17 35.19 6.59 19.07
CA LYS A 17 34.04 6.42 19.97
C LYS A 17 32.90 7.38 19.63
N GLN A 18 33.20 8.62 19.28
CA GLN A 18 32.19 9.60 18.86
C GLN A 18 31.50 9.15 17.57
N LEU A 19 32.25 8.69 16.57
CA LEU A 19 31.70 8.18 15.31
C LEU A 19 30.80 6.96 15.54
N GLN A 20 31.25 6.01 16.38
CA GLN A 20 30.45 4.83 16.72
C GLN A 20 29.13 5.20 17.40
N SER A 21 29.17 6.10 18.39
CA SER A 21 27.96 6.56 19.08
C SER A 21 27.01 7.34 18.16
N LEU A 22 27.53 8.17 17.26
CA LEU A 22 26.71 8.88 16.28
C LEU A 22 26.07 7.92 15.29
N ASN A 23 26.82 6.91 14.82
CA ASN A 23 26.31 5.91 13.90
C ASN A 23 25.20 5.07 14.56
N GLU A 24 25.39 4.63 15.81
CA GLU A 24 24.39 3.89 16.57
C GLU A 24 23.10 4.72 16.77
N LYS A 25 23.23 5.98 17.17
CA LYS A 25 22.08 6.90 17.31
C LYS A 25 21.36 7.14 15.98
N SER A 26 22.13 7.27 14.90
CA SER A 26 21.58 7.43 13.56
C SER A 26 20.80 6.19 13.14
N ASN A 27 21.36 5.00 13.36
CA ASN A 27 20.72 3.74 13.01
C ASN A 27 19.42 3.53 13.77
N ILE A 28 19.42 3.73 15.10
CA ILE A 28 18.20 3.66 15.92
C ILE A 28 17.13 4.65 15.42
N LYS A 29 17.53 5.87 15.01
CA LYS A 29 16.60 6.87 14.49
C LYS A 29 16.02 6.43 13.14
N LEU A 30 16.83 5.83 12.26
CA LEU A 30 16.39 5.32 10.97
C LEU A 30 15.45 4.12 11.12
N GLU A 31 15.77 3.19 12.03
CA GLU A 31 14.91 2.04 12.36
C GLU A 31 13.54 2.50 12.84
N LYS A 32 13.49 3.45 13.80
CA LYS A 32 12.22 4.04 14.28
C LYS A 32 11.43 4.74 13.18
N LYS A 33 12.09 5.49 12.30
CA LYS A 33 11.42 6.13 11.17
C LYS A 33 10.84 5.10 10.20
N THR A 34 11.60 4.05 9.92
CA THR A 34 11.19 2.98 9.02
C THR A 34 9.99 2.22 9.61
N SER A 35 10.00 1.93 10.91
CA SER A 35 8.87 1.27 11.56
C SER A 35 7.59 2.11 11.53
N VAL A 36 7.71 3.43 11.74
CA VAL A 36 6.55 4.35 11.65
C VAL A 36 6.02 4.40 10.22
N LEU A 37 6.90 4.58 9.23
CA LEU A 37 6.49 4.60 7.82
C LEU A 37 5.83 3.29 7.39
N GLN A 38 6.31 2.14 7.88
CA GLN A 38 5.69 0.85 7.61
C GLN A 38 4.28 0.75 8.21
N MET A 39 4.09 1.23 9.45
CA MET A 39 2.76 1.28 10.07
C MET A 39 1.82 2.21 9.31
N ASP A 40 2.30 3.40 8.91
CA ASP A 40 1.51 4.37 8.15
C ASP A 40 1.09 3.79 6.79
N LEU A 41 2.01 3.09 6.11
CA LEU A 41 1.72 2.44 4.83
C LEU A 41 0.63 1.36 4.97
N ASN A 42 0.77 0.48 5.98
CA ASN A 42 -0.24 -0.55 6.25
C ASN A 42 -1.60 0.07 6.60
N ASN A 43 -1.62 1.18 7.35
CA ASN A 43 -2.86 1.89 7.69
C ASN A 43 -3.52 2.49 6.44
N VAL A 44 -2.73 3.10 5.54
CA VAL A 44 -3.24 3.65 4.28
C VAL A 44 -3.81 2.55 3.39
N GLU A 45 -3.12 1.40 3.27
CA GLU A 45 -3.62 0.24 2.52
C GLU A 45 -4.94 -0.26 3.09
N THR A 46 -5.05 -0.38 4.42
CA THR A 46 -6.29 -0.83 5.08
C THR A 46 -7.44 0.13 4.81
N VAL A 47 -7.23 1.44 5.02
CA VAL A 47 -8.27 2.45 4.79
C VAL A 47 -8.66 2.51 3.31
N SER A 48 -7.71 2.33 2.40
CA SER A 48 -7.98 2.28 0.96
C SER A 48 -8.85 1.08 0.59
N GLU A 49 -8.56 -0.09 1.16
CA GLU A 49 -9.36 -1.30 0.90
C GLU A 49 -10.77 -1.17 1.48
N ASP A 50 -10.90 -0.66 2.72
CA ASP A 50 -12.20 -0.41 3.35
C ASP A 50 -13.05 0.55 2.50
N LEU A 51 -12.43 1.61 1.97
CA LEU A 51 -13.11 2.55 1.09
C LEU A 51 -13.52 1.90 -0.23
N ALA A 52 -12.64 1.09 -0.84
CA ALA A 52 -12.94 0.38 -2.08
C ALA A 52 -14.09 -0.62 -1.89
N GLN A 53 -14.13 -1.32 -0.75
CA GLN A 53 -15.21 -2.21 -0.36
C GLN A 53 -16.51 -1.43 -0.13
N TYR A 54 -16.46 -0.30 0.58
CA TYR A 54 -17.63 0.55 0.82
C TYR A 54 -18.25 1.06 -0.49
N LEU A 55 -17.43 1.52 -1.44
CA LEU A 55 -17.91 1.97 -2.75
C LEU A 55 -18.53 0.84 -3.59
N ARG A 56 -18.06 -0.40 -3.41
CA ARG A 56 -18.57 -1.59 -4.10
C ARG A 56 -19.62 -2.35 -3.30
N HIS A 57 -20.09 -1.82 -2.17
CA HIS A 57 -21.01 -2.53 -1.26
C HIS A 57 -22.28 -3.03 -1.97
N ASP A 58 -22.81 -2.22 -2.88
CA ASP A 58 -24.01 -2.54 -3.66
C ASP A 58 -23.68 -3.07 -5.07
N CYS A 59 -22.40 -3.30 -5.38
CA CYS A 59 -21.98 -3.86 -6.66
C CYS A 59 -22.02 -5.39 -6.64
N VAL A 60 -22.36 -5.98 -7.78
CA VAL A 60 -22.27 -7.43 -8.01
C VAL A 60 -21.14 -7.68 -9.00
N GLU A 61 -20.14 -8.45 -8.58
CA GLU A 61 -19.07 -8.92 -9.47
C GLU A 61 -19.54 -10.14 -10.26
N ILE A 62 -19.43 -10.07 -11.59
CA ILE A 62 -19.78 -11.17 -12.49
C ILE A 62 -18.48 -11.64 -13.14
N SER A 63 -18.06 -12.86 -12.83
CA SER A 63 -16.86 -13.49 -13.39
C SER A 63 -17.20 -14.82 -14.07
N GLY A 64 -16.28 -15.34 -14.89
CA GLY A 64 -16.48 -16.63 -15.58
C GLY A 64 -17.45 -16.60 -16.77
N VAL A 65 -17.79 -15.41 -17.27
CA VAL A 65 -18.55 -15.25 -18.51
C VAL A 65 -17.58 -15.24 -19.69
N ASP A 66 -17.72 -16.19 -20.60
CA ASP A 66 -16.94 -16.22 -21.82
C ASP A 66 -17.29 -14.99 -22.69
N PRO A 67 -16.30 -14.22 -23.17
CA PRO A 67 -16.54 -13.13 -24.09
C PRO A 67 -17.02 -13.71 -25.42
N SER A 68 -18.34 -13.80 -25.59
CA SER A 68 -18.98 -14.24 -26.82
C SER A 68 -19.57 -13.04 -27.55
N GLU A 69 -19.39 -12.97 -28.87
CA GLU A 69 -19.92 -11.87 -29.71
C GLU A 69 -21.46 -11.74 -29.66
N GLY A 70 -22.16 -12.77 -29.14
CA GLY A 70 -23.62 -12.82 -29.06
C GLY A 70 -24.25 -12.31 -27.77
N GLN A 71 -23.49 -12.12 -26.69
CA GLN A 71 -24.01 -11.64 -25.40
C GLN A 71 -23.40 -10.30 -25.02
N SER A 72 -24.19 -9.23 -25.19
CA SER A 72 -23.83 -7.91 -24.66
C SER A 72 -23.92 -7.90 -23.14
N CYS A 73 -22.97 -7.24 -22.46
CA CYS A 73 -23.00 -7.01 -21.01
C CYS A 73 -24.35 -6.44 -20.54
N ASN A 74 -24.98 -5.59 -21.35
CA ASN A 74 -26.30 -5.05 -21.03
C ASN A 74 -27.35 -6.16 -20.89
N ASN A 75 -27.35 -7.16 -21.76
CA ASN A 75 -28.32 -8.26 -21.71
C ASN A 75 -28.12 -9.10 -20.45
N ILE A 76 -26.87 -9.35 -20.06
CA ILE A 76 -26.53 -10.07 -18.83
C ILE A 76 -27.07 -9.31 -17.61
N VAL A 77 -26.79 -8.00 -17.55
CA VAL A 77 -27.27 -7.15 -16.46
C VAL A 77 -28.80 -7.14 -16.44
N VAL A 78 -29.47 -7.14 -17.61
CA VAL A 78 -30.96 -7.22 -17.74
C VAL A 78 -31.48 -8.47 -17.07
N SER A 79 -31.05 -9.63 -17.54
CA SER A 79 -31.53 -10.90 -17.01
C SER A 79 -31.24 -11.04 -15.52
N LEU A 80 -30.05 -10.62 -15.05
CA LEU A 80 -29.70 -10.72 -13.64
C LEU A 80 -30.60 -9.84 -12.76
N SER A 81 -30.87 -8.60 -13.17
CA SER A 81 -31.71 -7.69 -12.38
C SER A 81 -33.17 -8.10 -12.31
N GLU A 82 -33.68 -8.75 -13.36
CA GLU A 82 -35.03 -9.31 -13.38
C GLU A 82 -35.15 -10.45 -12.36
N GLU A 83 -34.16 -11.36 -12.33
CA GLU A 83 -34.14 -12.45 -11.36
C GLU A 83 -33.92 -11.98 -9.92
N MET A 84 -33.16 -10.90 -9.73
CA MET A 84 -32.96 -10.31 -8.40
C MET A 84 -34.13 -9.42 -7.95
N GLY A 85 -35.11 -9.15 -8.81
CA GLY A 85 -36.26 -8.30 -8.49
C GLY A 85 -35.92 -6.81 -8.26
N ILE A 86 -34.85 -6.31 -8.89
CA ILE A 86 -34.35 -4.93 -8.69
C ILE A 86 -34.90 -3.99 -9.78
N MET A 87 -35.51 -2.86 -9.37
CA MET A 87 -36.03 -1.83 -10.30
C MET A 87 -34.90 -0.97 -10.89
N ARG A 88 -34.96 -0.66 -12.19
CA ARG A 88 -33.82 -0.10 -12.95
C ARG A 88 -33.90 1.40 -13.26
N TYR A 89 -32.73 2.04 -13.22
CA TYR A 89 -32.38 3.22 -14.01
C TYR A 89 -31.12 2.91 -14.84
N ILE A 90 -31.22 2.84 -16.17
CA ILE A 90 -30.09 2.46 -17.03
C ILE A 90 -29.33 3.72 -17.44
N ASN A 91 -28.12 3.92 -16.92
CA ASN A 91 -27.12 4.81 -17.51
C ASN A 91 -26.10 3.96 -18.28
N SER A 92 -26.02 4.18 -19.59
CA SER A 92 -25.23 3.38 -20.52
C SER A 92 -23.77 3.80 -20.53
N SER A 93 -22.95 3.17 -19.69
CA SER A 93 -21.50 3.13 -19.91
C SER A 93 -20.89 1.95 -19.14
N CYS A 94 -20.69 0.84 -19.84
CA CYS A 94 -19.90 -0.29 -19.35
C CYS A 94 -18.45 -0.05 -19.80
N PRO A 95 -17.48 0.21 -18.90
CA PRO A 95 -16.10 0.35 -19.30
C PRO A 95 -15.53 -1.03 -19.64
N ALA A 96 -15.21 -1.23 -20.91
CA ALA A 96 -14.43 -2.38 -21.35
C ALA A 96 -12.97 -2.17 -20.95
N ASN A 97 -12.56 -2.72 -19.81
CA ASN A 97 -11.14 -2.91 -19.51
C ASN A 97 -10.88 -4.41 -19.40
N ILE A 98 -10.21 -4.93 -20.44
CA ILE A 98 -9.41 -6.16 -20.40
C ILE A 98 -8.07 -5.79 -19.77
#